data_AF-A0A959S505-F1
#
_entry.id   AF-A0A959S505-F1
#
_cell.length_a   1.000
_cell.length_b   1.000
_cell.length_c   1.000
_cell.angle_alpha   90.00
_cell.angle_beta   90.00
_cell.angle_gamma   90.00
#
_symmetry.space_group_name_H-M   'P 1'
#
loop_
_entity.id
_entity.type
_entity.pdbx_description
1 polymer ?
#
loop_
_entity_poly.entity_id
_entity_poly.type
_entity_poly.pdbx_seq_one_letter_code
_entity_poly.pdbx_strand_id
1 'polypeptide(L)'
;MKTTILSLCCMFTIAFSALAQNHFEEGIRWYSQRSSGAVGIKAKPEHINKAIAHFEKALADKHREAEVVIYLMKCYNFKGRFVMESQGDKRRTYELAKELGDKYVPKYPLDKEMRFQYLAAIGQWGDSMGVLRAAKEGVVDLVKTEMEALIKLDPEFRNGIGERALAVLNLRVPKIPFILSWPDKKKALSMTNAVINRY
;
A
#
# COMPACT_ATOMS: atom_id res chain seq x y z
N MET A 1 -30.21 -9.91 -51.62
CA MET A 1 -30.80 -9.40 -50.37
C MET A 1 -30.58 -10.26 -49.12
N LYS A 2 -30.24 -11.56 -49.23
CA LYS A 2 -29.98 -12.41 -48.04
C LYS A 2 -28.52 -12.36 -47.52
N THR A 3 -27.55 -11.98 -48.34
CA THR A 3 -26.13 -11.88 -47.97
C THR A 3 -25.76 -10.56 -47.27
N THR A 4 -26.52 -9.48 -47.50
CA THR A 4 -26.26 -8.18 -46.88
C THR A 4 -26.68 -8.14 -45.40
N ILE A 5 -27.68 -8.93 -45.01
CA ILE A 5 -28.18 -9.01 -43.63
C ILE A 5 -27.21 -9.81 -42.74
N LEU A 6 -26.52 -10.80 -43.30
CA LEU A 6 -25.56 -11.63 -42.55
C LEU A 6 -24.27 -10.87 -42.20
N SER A 7 -23.85 -9.91 -43.03
CA SER A 7 -22.66 -9.08 -42.79
C SER A 7 -22.87 -8.02 -41.70
N LEU A 8 -24.11 -7.52 -41.56
CA LEU A 8 -24.47 -6.53 -40.55
C LEU A 8 -24.51 -7.12 -39.13
N CYS A 9 -24.83 -8.42 -39.01
CA CYS A 9 -24.89 -9.12 -37.72
C CYS A 9 -23.50 -9.45 -37.14
N CYS A 10 -22.49 -9.67 -37.99
CA CYS A 10 -21.10 -9.89 -37.55
C CYS A 10 -20.37 -8.59 -37.14
N MET A 11 -20.76 -7.42 -37.67
CA MET A 11 -20.20 -6.15 -37.21
C MET A 11 -20.74 -5.71 -35.84
N PHE A 12 -21.93 -6.19 -35.44
CA PHE A 12 -22.52 -5.86 -34.14
C PHE A 12 -21.93 -6.68 -32.98
N THR A 13 -21.40 -7.88 -33.24
CA THR A 13 -20.79 -8.73 -32.20
C THR A 13 -19.37 -8.30 -31.83
N ILE A 14 -18.62 -7.69 -32.76
CA ILE A 14 -17.27 -7.18 -32.48
C ILE A 14 -17.30 -5.88 -31.66
N ALA A 15 -18.37 -5.09 -31.76
CA ALA A 15 -18.53 -3.86 -30.98
C ALA A 15 -18.86 -4.12 -29.49
N PHE A 16 -19.46 -5.27 -29.15
CA PHE A 16 -19.81 -5.58 -27.76
C PHE A 16 -18.62 -6.08 -26.93
N SER A 17 -17.60 -6.66 -27.57
CA SER A 17 -16.34 -7.04 -26.90
C SER A 17 -15.44 -5.85 -26.54
N ALA A 18 -15.66 -4.67 -27.14
CA ALA A 18 -14.92 -3.45 -26.80
C ALA A 18 -15.34 -2.84 -25.45
N LEU A 19 -16.37 -3.38 -24.78
CA LEU A 19 -16.94 -2.84 -23.55
C LEU A 19 -16.72 -3.71 -22.30
N ALA A 20 -16.06 -4.87 -22.40
CA ALA A 20 -15.50 -5.54 -21.23
C ALA A 20 -14.17 -4.85 -20.86
N GLN A 21 -14.23 -3.55 -20.55
CA GLN A 21 -13.04 -2.79 -20.19
C GLN A 21 -12.49 -3.38 -18.89
N ASN A 22 -11.31 -4.02 -18.97
CA ASN A 22 -10.67 -4.63 -17.82
C ASN A 22 -10.29 -3.53 -16.82
N HIS A 23 -11.10 -3.38 -15.77
CA HIS A 23 -10.91 -2.36 -14.74
C HIS A 23 -9.56 -2.47 -14.04
N PHE A 24 -8.99 -3.68 -13.93
CA PHE A 24 -7.66 -3.85 -13.36
C PHE A 24 -6.57 -3.21 -14.24
N GLU A 25 -6.59 -3.47 -15.55
CA GLU A 25 -5.63 -2.91 -16.51
C GLU A 25 -5.74 -1.38 -16.61
N GLU A 26 -6.97 -0.86 -16.60
CA GLU A 26 -7.22 0.57 -16.53
C GLU A 26 -6.69 1.20 -15.24
N GLY A 27 -6.88 0.54 -14.11
CA GLY A 27 -6.31 0.94 -12.82
C GLY A 27 -4.78 1.06 -12.90
N ILE A 28 -4.13 0.05 -13.48
CA ILE A 28 -2.67 0.06 -13.69
C ILE A 28 -2.25 1.22 -14.59
N ARG A 29 -2.96 1.45 -15.69
CA ARG A 29 -2.66 2.53 -16.64
C ARG A 29 -2.73 3.91 -16.00
N TRP A 30 -3.72 4.15 -15.16
CA TRP A 30 -3.82 5.42 -14.43
C TRP A 30 -2.79 5.53 -13.31
N TYR A 31 -2.53 4.42 -12.60
CA TYR A 31 -1.53 4.39 -11.53
C TYR A 31 -0.11 4.63 -12.08
N SER A 32 0.23 4.14 -13.26
CA SER A 32 1.55 4.39 -13.88
C SER A 32 1.78 5.87 -14.18
N GLN A 33 0.70 6.61 -14.44
CA GLN A 33 0.70 8.05 -14.71
C GLN A 33 0.43 8.92 -13.48
N ARG A 34 0.36 8.33 -12.27
CA ARG A 34 -0.06 9.02 -11.04
C ARG A 34 0.73 10.30 -10.69
N SER A 35 1.96 10.43 -11.16
CA SER A 35 2.82 11.59 -10.94
C SER A 35 2.86 12.58 -12.12
N SER A 36 2.19 12.30 -13.22
CA SER A 36 2.21 13.17 -14.40
C SER A 36 1.65 14.55 -14.08
N GLY A 37 2.40 15.59 -14.43
CA GLY A 37 2.05 16.98 -14.15
C GLY A 37 2.25 17.40 -12.69
N ALA A 38 2.95 16.60 -11.87
CA ALA A 38 3.35 17.00 -10.52
C ALA A 38 4.24 18.25 -10.53
N VAL A 39 4.15 19.04 -9.46
CA VAL A 39 5.03 20.19 -9.20
C VAL A 39 5.83 19.89 -7.93
N GLY A 40 7.13 19.65 -8.07
CA GLY A 40 7.98 19.17 -6.98
C GLY A 40 7.48 17.82 -6.43
N ILE A 41 7.28 17.74 -5.11
CA ILE A 41 6.75 16.54 -4.44
C ILE A 41 5.21 16.46 -4.45
N LYS A 42 4.52 17.45 -5.03
CA LYS A 42 3.06 17.53 -5.03
C LYS A 42 2.50 16.99 -6.35
N ALA A 43 1.83 15.84 -6.28
CA ALA A 43 1.14 15.23 -7.41
C ALA A 43 -0.27 15.80 -7.57
N LYS A 44 -0.76 15.83 -8.81
CA LYS A 44 -2.16 16.20 -9.07
C LYS A 44 -3.10 15.00 -8.79
N PRO A 45 -4.34 15.25 -8.32
CA PRO A 45 -5.23 14.18 -7.85
C PRO A 45 -5.85 13.33 -8.97
N GLU A 46 -5.90 13.80 -10.21
CA GLU A 46 -6.76 13.25 -11.25
C GLU A 46 -6.41 11.81 -11.60
N HIS A 47 -5.12 11.53 -11.85
CA HIS A 47 -4.68 10.19 -12.25
C HIS A 47 -4.81 9.19 -11.10
N ILE A 48 -4.45 9.57 -9.87
CA ILE A 48 -4.57 8.65 -8.74
C ILE A 48 -6.04 8.37 -8.39
N ASN A 49 -6.93 9.35 -8.51
CA ASN A 49 -8.36 9.16 -8.28
C ASN A 49 -8.98 8.22 -9.34
N LYS A 50 -8.58 8.35 -10.61
CA LYS A 50 -9.00 7.42 -11.67
C LYS A 50 -8.51 6.01 -11.41
N ALA A 51 -7.25 5.84 -10.99
CA ALA A 51 -6.71 4.54 -10.63
C ALA A 51 -7.52 3.87 -9.51
N ILE A 52 -7.80 4.61 -8.43
CA ILE A 52 -8.62 4.13 -7.30
C ILE A 52 -10.00 3.68 -7.79
N ALA A 53 -10.71 4.52 -8.55
CA ALA A 53 -12.05 4.20 -9.04
C ALA A 53 -12.09 2.94 -9.92
N HIS A 54 -11.04 2.69 -10.70
CA HIS A 54 -10.92 1.48 -11.50
C HIS A 54 -10.60 0.25 -10.64
N PHE A 55 -9.66 0.35 -9.69
CA PHE A 55 -9.36 -0.79 -8.81
C PHE A 55 -10.51 -1.13 -7.86
N GLU A 56 -11.29 -0.15 -7.39
CA GLU A 56 -12.49 -0.39 -6.58
C GLU A 56 -13.51 -1.24 -7.34
N LYS A 57 -13.71 -0.98 -8.65
CA LYS A 57 -14.55 -1.82 -9.50
C LYS A 57 -13.93 -3.19 -9.75
N ALA A 58 -12.61 -3.27 -9.89
CA ALA A 58 -11.89 -4.52 -10.11
C ALA A 58 -11.94 -5.48 -8.89
N LEU A 59 -12.27 -5.01 -7.68
CA LEU A 59 -12.45 -5.87 -6.50
C LEU A 59 -13.59 -6.90 -6.63
N ALA A 60 -14.49 -6.70 -7.59
CA ALA A 60 -15.53 -7.66 -7.92
C ALA A 60 -14.96 -8.97 -8.50
N ASP A 61 -13.79 -8.92 -9.15
CA ASP A 61 -13.10 -10.11 -9.67
C ASP A 61 -12.28 -10.80 -8.57
N LYS A 62 -12.77 -11.97 -8.13
CA LYS A 62 -12.12 -12.77 -7.09
C LYS A 62 -10.83 -13.43 -7.53
N HIS A 63 -10.59 -13.59 -8.83
CA HIS A 63 -9.37 -14.21 -9.33
C HIS A 63 -8.15 -13.30 -9.15
N ARG A 64 -8.35 -11.98 -9.07
CA ARG A 64 -7.28 -10.98 -8.94
C ARG A 64 -7.34 -10.19 -7.63
N GLU A 65 -8.10 -10.66 -6.64
CA GLU A 65 -8.38 -9.91 -5.42
C GLU A 65 -7.11 -9.42 -4.71
N ALA A 66 -6.10 -10.28 -4.56
CA ALA A 66 -4.83 -9.91 -3.92
C ALA A 66 -4.10 -8.78 -4.69
N GLU A 67 -3.98 -8.89 -6.01
CA GLU A 67 -3.32 -7.89 -6.84
C GLU A 67 -4.06 -6.55 -6.79
N VAL A 68 -5.39 -6.56 -6.90
CA VAL A 68 -6.23 -5.37 -6.84
C VAL A 68 -6.08 -4.67 -5.49
N VAL A 69 -6.11 -5.42 -4.39
CA VAL A 69 -5.93 -4.89 -3.03
C VAL A 69 -4.56 -4.27 -2.84
N ILE A 70 -3.50 -4.90 -3.33
CA ILE A 70 -2.14 -4.33 -3.31
C ILE A 70 -2.10 -2.99 -4.03
N TYR A 71 -2.71 -2.91 -5.21
CA TYR A 71 -2.76 -1.66 -5.98
C TYR A 71 -3.61 -0.58 -5.31
N LEU A 72 -4.72 -0.93 -4.67
CA LEU A 72 -5.50 0.04 -3.89
C LEU A 72 -4.69 0.61 -2.72
N MET A 73 -4.00 -0.24 -1.94
CA MET A 73 -3.12 0.24 -0.88
C MET A 73 -2.00 1.14 -1.42
N LYS A 74 -1.37 0.77 -2.55
CA LYS A 74 -0.40 1.62 -3.26
C LYS A 74 -1.01 2.97 -3.63
N CYS A 75 -2.24 2.99 -4.13
CA CYS A 75 -2.92 4.22 -4.52
C CYS A 75 -3.16 5.14 -3.33
N TYR A 76 -3.71 4.62 -2.23
CA TYR A 76 -3.98 5.39 -1.03
C TYR A 76 -2.68 5.85 -0.35
N ASN A 77 -1.66 5.00 -0.25
CA ASN A 77 -0.33 5.40 0.25
C ASN A 77 0.27 6.54 -0.58
N PHE A 78 0.17 6.47 -1.92
CA PHE A 78 0.63 7.54 -2.80
C PHE A 78 -0.18 8.82 -2.62
N LYS A 79 -1.52 8.71 -2.61
CA LYS A 79 -2.43 9.86 -2.48
C LYS A 79 -2.23 10.58 -1.15
N GLY A 80 -2.11 9.84 -0.05
CA GLY A 80 -1.81 10.40 1.27
C GLY A 80 -0.47 11.12 1.29
N ARG A 81 0.56 10.56 0.65
CA ARG A 81 1.92 11.14 0.68
C ARG A 81 2.08 12.37 -0.20
N PHE A 82 1.54 12.33 -1.42
CA PHE A 82 1.90 13.28 -2.47
C PHE A 82 0.75 14.18 -2.94
N VAL A 83 -0.49 13.91 -2.55
CA VAL A 83 -1.66 14.68 -3.00
C VAL A 83 -2.34 15.41 -1.84
N MET A 84 -2.54 14.73 -0.70
CA MET A 84 -3.20 15.33 0.45
C MET A 84 -2.28 16.34 1.15
N GLU A 85 -2.84 17.50 1.53
CA GLU A 85 -2.09 18.56 2.20
C GLU A 85 -2.31 18.55 3.71
N SER A 86 -3.56 18.49 4.14
CA SER A 86 -3.92 18.54 5.55
C SER A 86 -3.58 17.23 6.25
N GLN A 87 -3.17 17.30 7.51
CA GLN A 87 -2.90 16.09 8.30
C GLN A 87 -4.15 15.23 8.53
N GLY A 88 -5.33 15.86 8.55
CA GLY A 88 -6.61 15.14 8.63
C GLY A 88 -6.85 14.27 7.40
N ASP A 89 -6.68 14.84 6.20
CA ASP A 89 -6.93 14.12 4.95
C ASP A 89 -5.86 13.06 4.67
N LYS A 90 -4.60 13.35 5.04
CA LYS A 90 -3.52 12.35 5.02
C LYS A 90 -3.88 11.14 5.86
N ARG A 91 -4.26 11.37 7.12
CA ARG A 91 -4.65 10.31 8.05
C ARG A 91 -5.81 9.48 7.52
N ARG A 92 -6.91 10.13 7.10
CA ARG A 92 -8.07 9.43 6.50
C ARG A 92 -7.68 8.61 5.27
N THR A 93 -6.77 9.13 4.45
CA THR A 93 -6.32 8.41 3.25
C THR A 93 -5.47 7.19 3.62
N TYR A 94 -4.56 7.29 4.60
CA TYR A 94 -3.78 6.14 5.07
C TYR A 94 -4.65 5.12 5.82
N GLU A 95 -5.72 5.57 6.48
CA GLU A 95 -6.69 4.70 7.12
C GLU A 95 -7.36 3.76 6.11
N LEU A 96 -7.73 4.24 4.92
CA LEU A 96 -8.27 3.38 3.84
C LEU A 96 -7.30 2.26 3.43
N ALA A 97 -5.99 2.57 3.34
CA ALA A 97 -4.98 1.55 3.06
C ALA A 97 -4.79 0.59 4.23
N LYS A 98 -4.83 1.10 5.47
CA LYS A 98 -4.77 0.30 6.69
C LYS A 98 -5.94 -0.68 6.77
N GLU A 99 -7.17 -0.23 6.53
CA GLU A 99 -8.37 -1.08 6.57
C GLU A 99 -8.32 -2.22 5.55
N LEU A 100 -7.78 -1.95 4.35
CA LEU A 100 -7.49 -3.01 3.38
C LEU A 100 -6.47 -4.00 3.93
N GLY A 101 -5.38 -3.53 4.51
CA GLY A 101 -4.36 -4.40 5.10
C GLY A 101 -4.87 -5.24 6.27
N ASP A 102 -5.62 -4.63 7.20
CA ASP A 102 -6.29 -5.31 8.32
C ASP A 102 -7.17 -6.47 7.83
N LYS A 103 -7.87 -6.27 6.70
CA LYS A 103 -8.75 -7.27 6.11
C LYS A 103 -8.00 -8.37 5.34
N TYR A 104 -7.00 -8.01 4.55
CA TYR A 104 -6.44 -8.91 3.54
C TYR A 104 -5.08 -9.50 3.89
N VAL A 105 -4.26 -8.87 4.74
CA VAL A 105 -2.98 -9.48 5.18
C VAL A 105 -3.21 -10.81 5.92
N PRO A 106 -4.22 -10.96 6.80
CA PRO A 106 -4.53 -12.27 7.39
C PRO A 106 -4.97 -13.32 6.36
N LYS A 107 -5.62 -12.89 5.27
CA LYS A 107 -6.07 -13.77 4.18
C LYS A 107 -4.93 -14.21 3.26
N TYR A 108 -3.93 -13.34 3.06
CA TYR A 108 -2.77 -13.58 2.19
C TYR A 108 -1.45 -13.43 2.98
N PRO A 109 -1.21 -14.25 4.01
CA PRO A 109 -0.14 -14.01 4.98
C PRO A 109 1.28 -14.11 4.40
N LEU A 110 1.43 -14.80 3.25
CA LEU A 110 2.68 -15.00 2.53
C LEU A 110 2.94 -13.95 1.43
N ASP A 111 2.00 -13.02 1.21
CA ASP A 111 2.19 -11.95 0.23
C ASP A 111 3.02 -10.80 0.82
N LYS A 112 4.31 -10.79 0.48
CA LYS A 112 5.29 -9.80 0.96
C LYS A 112 4.93 -8.39 0.53
N GLU A 113 4.45 -8.22 -0.70
CA GLU A 113 4.13 -6.88 -1.22
C GLU A 113 2.87 -6.34 -0.54
N MET A 114 1.86 -7.19 -0.32
CA MET A 114 0.68 -6.82 0.46
C MET A 114 1.05 -6.38 1.88
N ARG A 115 1.84 -7.19 2.60
CA ARG A 115 2.31 -6.85 3.94
C ARG A 115 3.13 -5.57 3.95
N PHE A 116 3.98 -5.36 2.94
CA PHE A 116 4.77 -4.14 2.80
C PHE A 116 3.92 -2.89 2.59
N GLN A 117 2.90 -2.95 1.72
CA GLN A 117 1.98 -1.83 1.51
C GLN A 117 1.14 -1.54 2.76
N TYR A 118 0.76 -2.58 3.49
CA TYR A 118 0.10 -2.44 4.79
C TYR A 118 1.01 -1.75 5.81
N LEU A 119 2.25 -2.20 5.98
CA LEU A 119 3.26 -1.58 6.85
C LEU A 119 3.47 -0.10 6.52
N ALA A 120 3.52 0.25 5.22
CA ALA A 120 3.60 1.64 4.79
C ALA A 120 2.37 2.44 5.23
N ALA A 121 1.16 1.87 5.16
CA ALA A 121 -0.07 2.52 5.59
C ALA A 121 -0.10 2.76 7.09
N ILE A 122 0.11 1.72 7.92
CA ILE A 122 0.06 1.85 9.38
C ILE A 122 1.16 2.73 9.95
N GLY A 123 2.36 2.70 9.34
CA GLY A 123 3.44 3.62 9.71
C GLY A 123 3.07 5.08 9.46
N GLN A 124 2.55 5.40 8.27
CA GLN A 124 2.15 6.77 7.92
C GLN A 124 0.91 7.24 8.69
N TRP A 125 -0.04 6.34 8.95
CA TRP A 125 -1.21 6.62 9.76
C TRP A 125 -0.81 6.93 11.22
N GLY A 126 0.08 6.12 11.81
CA GLY A 126 0.66 6.35 13.13
C GLY A 126 1.48 7.65 13.21
N ASP A 127 2.30 7.93 12.20
CA ASP A 127 3.08 9.17 12.14
C ASP A 127 2.16 10.40 12.10
N SER A 128 1.02 10.33 11.40
CA SER A 128 0.06 11.44 11.27
C SER A 128 -0.61 11.86 12.59
N MET A 129 -0.62 10.97 13.61
CA MET A 129 -1.18 11.24 14.93
C MET A 129 -0.12 11.51 16.02
N GLY A 130 1.17 11.29 15.71
CA GLY A 130 2.28 11.45 16.62
C GLY A 130 2.57 10.21 17.48
N VAL A 131 3.84 10.03 17.83
CA VAL A 131 4.38 8.78 18.42
C VAL A 131 3.71 8.38 19.75
N LEU A 132 3.40 9.33 20.63
CA LEU A 132 2.78 9.02 21.93
C LEU A 132 1.36 8.46 21.76
N ARG A 133 0.58 9.06 20.85
CA ARG A 133 -0.77 8.60 20.56
C ARG A 133 -0.75 7.28 19.81
N ALA A 134 0.12 7.15 18.82
CA ALA A 134 0.32 5.89 18.09
C ALA A 134 0.71 4.74 19.02
N ALA A 135 1.57 4.99 20.02
CA ALA A 135 1.93 4.00 21.03
C ALA A 135 0.73 3.62 21.92
N LYS A 136 -0.02 4.61 22.42
CA LYS A 136 -1.20 4.38 23.26
C LYS A 136 -2.30 3.59 22.52
N GLU A 137 -2.45 3.81 21.22
CA GLU A 137 -3.40 3.10 20.36
C GLU A 137 -2.85 1.75 19.83
N GLY A 138 -1.65 1.33 20.27
CA GLY A 138 -1.06 0.03 19.91
C GLY A 138 -0.46 -0.05 18.49
N VAL A 139 -0.45 1.06 17.75
CA VAL A 139 0.04 1.13 16.36
C VAL A 139 1.52 0.77 16.28
N VAL A 140 2.31 1.22 17.26
CA VAL A 140 3.76 0.99 17.26
C VAL A 140 4.09 -0.50 17.45
N ASP A 141 3.34 -1.21 18.29
CA ASP A 141 3.49 -2.66 18.46
C ASP A 141 2.98 -3.44 17.24
N LEU A 142 1.89 -2.97 16.62
CA LEU A 142 1.39 -3.52 15.37
C LEU A 142 2.44 -3.41 14.25
N VAL A 143 3.04 -2.23 14.07
CA VAL A 143 4.13 -2.03 13.09
C VAL A 143 5.30 -2.98 13.37
N LYS A 144 5.72 -3.12 14.63
CA LYS A 144 6.79 -4.05 14.99
C LYS A 144 6.43 -5.50 14.62
N THR A 145 5.24 -5.95 15.01
CA THR A 145 4.76 -7.31 14.75
C THR A 145 4.75 -7.63 13.26
N GLU A 146 4.18 -6.73 12.45
CA GLU A 146 4.11 -6.88 11.00
C GLU A 146 5.49 -6.82 10.33
N MET A 147 6.41 -6.01 10.88
CA MET A 147 7.80 -5.94 10.40
C MET A 147 8.56 -7.23 10.69
N GLU A 148 8.44 -7.76 11.90
CA GLU A 148 9.04 -9.05 12.29
C GLU A 148 8.48 -10.20 11.44
N ALA A 149 7.19 -10.16 11.11
CA ALA A 149 6.59 -11.12 10.19
C ALA A 149 7.13 -10.99 8.75
N LEU A 150 7.35 -9.77 8.25
CA LEU A 150 7.97 -9.55 6.94
C LEU A 150 9.43 -10.05 6.92
N ILE A 151 10.22 -9.75 7.96
CA ILE A 151 11.61 -10.23 8.09
C ILE A 151 11.65 -11.77 8.13
N LYS A 152 10.74 -12.40 8.87
CA LYS A 152 10.64 -13.87 8.93
C LYS A 152 10.29 -14.48 7.58
N LEU A 153 9.45 -13.79 6.79
CA LEU A 153 9.00 -14.26 5.48
C LEU A 153 10.10 -14.12 4.42
N ASP A 154 10.80 -13.00 4.42
CA ASP A 154 11.93 -12.74 3.52
C ASP A 154 12.83 -11.63 4.10
N PRO A 155 13.95 -11.99 4.74
CA PRO A 155 14.85 -11.02 5.35
C PRO A 155 15.55 -10.14 4.31
N GLU A 156 15.63 -10.56 3.05
CA GLU A 156 16.28 -9.83 1.96
C GLU A 156 15.30 -8.92 1.19
N PHE A 157 14.01 -8.98 1.51
CA PHE A 157 12.98 -8.23 0.78
C PHE A 157 13.34 -6.75 0.70
N ARG A 158 13.51 -6.26 -0.53
CA ARG A 158 13.90 -4.87 -0.84
C ARG A 158 15.15 -4.42 -0.06
N ASN A 159 16.21 -5.23 -0.10
CA ASN A 159 17.50 -4.95 0.54
C ASN A 159 17.37 -4.77 2.06
N GLY A 160 16.73 -5.75 2.70
CA GLY A 160 16.57 -5.79 4.15
C GLY A 160 15.69 -4.68 4.71
N ILE A 161 14.69 -4.21 3.96
CA ILE A 161 13.86 -3.07 4.38
C ILE A 161 13.19 -3.31 5.74
N GLY A 162 12.81 -4.56 6.02
CA GLY A 162 12.23 -4.97 7.29
C GLY A 162 13.18 -4.73 8.46
N GLU A 163 14.40 -5.28 8.38
CA GLU A 163 15.42 -5.13 9.43
C GLU A 163 15.81 -3.67 9.62
N ARG A 164 16.00 -2.93 8.52
CA ARG A 164 16.33 -1.50 8.56
C ARG A 164 15.26 -0.66 9.23
N ALA A 165 14.00 -0.88 8.87
CA ALA A 165 12.88 -0.14 9.46
C ALA A 165 12.69 -0.49 10.95
N LEU A 166 12.86 -1.76 11.33
CA LEU A 166 12.80 -2.16 12.74
C LEU A 166 13.98 -1.59 13.56
N ALA A 167 15.16 -1.45 12.97
CA ALA A 167 16.28 -0.75 13.59
C ALA A 167 15.95 0.74 13.83
N VAL A 168 15.33 1.41 12.84
CA VAL A 168 14.88 2.81 12.99
C VAL A 168 13.85 2.96 14.11
N LEU A 169 12.91 2.02 14.25
CA LEU A 169 11.94 2.06 15.35
C LEU A 169 12.61 1.93 16.72
N ASN A 170 13.54 0.97 16.87
CA ASN A 170 14.33 0.81 18.10
C ASN A 170 15.15 2.05 18.46
N LEU A 171 15.54 2.86 17.46
CA LEU A 171 16.31 4.08 17.66
C LEU A 171 15.43 5.29 17.99
N ARG A 172 14.32 5.47 17.25
CA ARG A 172 13.53 6.72 17.26
C ARG A 172 12.31 6.69 18.18
N VAL A 173 11.73 5.52 18.42
CA VAL A 173 10.58 5.39 19.32
C VAL A 173 11.09 5.47 20.76
N PRO A 174 10.53 6.36 21.60
CA PRO A 174 10.91 6.41 23.01
C PRO A 174 10.38 5.18 23.74
N LYS A 175 11.09 4.75 24.77
CA LYS A 175 10.47 3.88 25.78
C LYS A 175 9.38 4.66 26.50
N ILE A 176 8.20 4.06 26.61
CA ILE A 176 7.07 4.66 27.31
C ILE A 176 6.71 3.73 28.46
N PRO A 177 6.87 4.14 29.73
CA PRO A 177 6.54 3.31 30.88
C PRO A 177 5.14 2.70 30.75
N PHE A 178 5.04 1.39 31.01
CA PHE A 178 3.80 0.59 30.93
C PHE A 178 3.15 0.45 29.54
N ILE A 179 3.67 1.10 28.49
CA ILE A 179 3.11 1.05 27.12
C ILE A 179 4.11 0.43 26.14
N LEU A 180 5.36 0.91 26.07
CA LEU A 180 6.39 0.42 25.15
C LEU A 180 7.72 0.18 25.86
N SER A 181 8.08 -1.08 26.06
CA SER A 181 9.30 -1.48 26.78
C SER A 181 10.47 -1.89 25.86
N TRP A 182 10.15 -2.31 24.63
CA TRP A 182 11.10 -2.94 23.71
C TRP A 182 12.04 -2.00 22.93
N PRO A 183 11.76 -0.70 22.69
CA PRO A 183 12.69 0.14 21.93
C PRO A 183 14.07 0.19 22.59
N ASP A 184 15.12 -0.24 21.88
CA ASP A 184 16.49 -0.31 22.41
C ASP A 184 17.53 0.20 21.41
N LYS A 185 18.21 1.30 21.77
CA LYS A 185 19.25 1.92 20.93
C LYS A 185 20.44 0.99 20.66
N LYS A 186 20.81 0.11 21.59
CA LYS A 186 21.89 -0.87 21.37
C LYS A 186 21.46 -1.92 20.35
N LYS A 187 20.20 -2.37 20.43
CA LYS A 187 19.60 -3.28 19.45
C LYS A 187 19.54 -2.62 18.07
N ALA A 188 19.15 -1.35 17.98
CA ALA A 188 19.16 -0.61 16.72
C ALA A 188 20.55 -0.59 16.05
N LEU A 189 21.61 -0.33 16.82
CA LEU A 189 22.99 -0.33 16.32
C LEU A 189 23.41 -1.73 15.82
N SER A 190 23.14 -2.78 16.62
CA SER A 190 23.47 -4.16 16.24
C SER A 190 22.76 -4.59 14.96
N MET A 191 21.46 -4.30 14.83
CA MET A 191 20.68 -4.58 13.62
C MET A 191 21.20 -3.80 12.41
N THR A 192 21.53 -2.53 12.59
CA THR A 192 22.06 -1.69 11.51
C THR A 192 23.38 -2.25 10.98
N ASN A 193 24.31 -2.61 11.86
CA ASN A 193 25.58 -3.23 11.47
C ASN A 193 25.38 -4.57 10.75
N ALA A 194 24.44 -5.39 11.23
CA ALA A 194 24.14 -6.68 10.59
C ALA A 194 23.62 -6.51 9.15
N VAL A 195 22.75 -5.52 8.91
CA VAL A 195 22.27 -5.22 7.55
C VAL A 195 23.40 -4.66 6.68
N ILE A 196 24.17 -3.69 7.18
CA ILE A 196 25.25 -3.06 6.41
C ILE A 196 26.30 -4.10 6.00
N ASN A 197 26.61 -5.08 6.85
CA ASN A 197 27.60 -6.10 6.51
C ASN A 197 27.08 -7.14 5.50
N ARG A 198 25.77 -7.16 5.22
CA ARG A 198 25.15 -8.11 4.27
C ARG A 198 25.12 -7.57 2.84
N TYR A 199 25.17 -6.25 2.65
CA TYR A 199 25.04 -5.56 1.37
C TYR A 199 26.25 -4.68 1.06
#